data_AF-A0A1Y3MYF2-F1
#
_entry.id   AF-A0A1Y3MYF2-F1
#
_cell.length_a   1.000
_cell.length_b   1.000
_cell.length_c   1.000
_cell.angle_alpha   90.00
_cell.angle_beta   90.00
_cell.angle_gamma   90.00
#
_symmetry.space_group_name_H-M   'P 1'
#
loop_
_entity.id
_entity.type
_entity.pdbx_description
1 polymer ?
#
loop_
_entity_poly.entity_id
_entity_poly.type
_entity_poly.pdbx_seq_one_letter_code
_entity_poly.pdbx_strand_id
1 'polypeptide(L)' 'EKLYHHLCDDHIGRKANNNLCLTCYWNNCGYSKKKRDHVTSHIRKHIEFKPHICQTCYRAFKRPQDLKKHQAIHEDE' A
#
# COMPACT_ATOMS: atom_id res chain seq x y z
N GLU A 1 -7.18 3.18 -7.04
CA GLU A 1 -6.08 4.13 -6.75
C GLU A 1 -6.50 5.28 -5.83
N LYS A 2 -7.60 5.98 -6.11
CA LYS A 2 -8.11 7.13 -5.32
C LYS A 2 -8.27 6.84 -3.82
N LEU A 3 -8.87 5.70 -3.45
CA LEU A 3 -9.02 5.30 -2.04
C LEU A 3 -7.66 5.17 -1.33
N TYR A 4 -6.70 4.49 -1.95
CA TYR A 4 -5.36 4.32 -1.39
C TYR A 4 -4.62 5.65 -1.22
N HIS A 5 -4.70 6.54 -2.21
CA HIS A 5 -4.10 7.86 -2.10
C HIS A 5 -4.75 8.71 -1.01
N HIS A 6 -6.08 8.69 -0.89
CA HIS A 6 -6.79 9.38 0.19
C HIS A 6 -6.35 8.88 1.57
N LEU A 7 -6.32 7.56 1.78
CA LEU A 7 -5.91 6.97 3.06
C LEU A 7 -4.44 7.23 3.40
N CYS A 8 -3.58 7.29 2.38
CA CYS A 8 -2.18 7.64 2.54
C CYS A 8 -1.97 9.11 2.89
N ASP A 9 -2.89 10.01 2.56
CA ASP A 9 -2.76 11.42 2.88
C ASP A 9 -3.42 11.74 4.23
N ASP A 10 -4.61 11.18 4.47
CA ASP A 10 -5.43 11.43 5.67
C ASP A 10 -4.81 10.82 6.95
N HIS A 11 -4.33 9.58 6.88
CA HIS A 11 -3.87 8.86 8.08
C HIS A 11 -2.37 9.04 8.40
N ILE A 12 -1.66 9.92 7.66
CA ILE A 12 -0.24 10.22 7.89
C ILE A 12 -0.09 11.60 8.56
N GLY A 13 0.29 11.62 9.83
CA GLY A 13 0.66 12.85 10.50
C GLY A 13 2.12 13.23 10.21
N ARG A 14 2.36 14.51 9.91
CA ARG A 14 3.69 15.10 9.76
C ARG A 14 4.09 15.80 11.05
N LYS A 15 5.15 15.34 11.73
CA LYS A 15 5.78 16.12 12.81
C LYS A 15 6.98 16.87 12.24
N ALA A 16 6.97 18.20 12.36
CA ALA A 16 8.05 19.07 11.91
C ALA A 16 8.89 19.52 13.12
N ASN A 17 10.06 18.92 13.28
CA ASN A 17 11.17 19.46 14.08
C ASN A 17 12.46 19.01 13.39
N ASN A 18 12.82 19.73 12.32
CA ASN A 18 13.95 19.50 11.38
C ASN A 18 14.07 18.12 10.70
N ASN A 19 13.35 17.09 11.16
CA ASN A 19 13.28 15.75 10.55
C ASN A 19 11.83 15.45 10.19
N LEU A 20 11.50 15.43 8.90
CA LEU A 20 10.18 15.00 8.42
C LEU A 20 9.96 13.54 8.83
N CYS A 21 9.21 13.33 9.90
CA CYS A 21 8.78 12.01 10.36
C CYS A 21 7.29 11.86 10.06
N LEU A 22 6.97 10.83 9.29
CA LEU A 22 5.62 10.45 8.91
C LEU A 22 5.15 9.36 9.85
N THR A 23 4.11 9.63 10.62
CA THR A 23 3.53 8.69 11.58
C THR A 23 2.14 8.28 11.11
N CYS A 24 1.89 6.98 11.02
CA CYS A 24 0.57 6.42 10.74
C CYS A 24 -0.26 6.46 12.02
N TYR A 25 -1.46 7.04 11.98
CA TYR A 25 -2.39 7.10 13.12
C TYR A 25 -3.58 6.15 12.99
N TRP A 26 -3.55 5.25 12.01
CA TRP A 26 -4.63 4.31 11.74
C TRP A 26 -4.91 3.41 12.95
N ASN A 27 -6.12 3.47 13.50
CA ASN A 27 -6.54 2.67 14.66
C ASN A 27 -5.54 2.72 15.83
N ASN A 28 -4.99 3.90 16.10
CA ASN A 28 -3.94 4.12 17.12
C ASN A 28 -2.63 3.35 16.85
N CYS A 29 -2.31 3.10 15.58
CA CYS A 29 -1.01 2.58 15.18
C CYS A 29 0.11 3.57 15.56
N GLY A 30 1.26 3.06 16.02
CA GLY A 30 2.43 3.87 16.38
C GLY A 30 3.54 3.87 15.31
N TYR A 31 3.24 3.43 14.08
CA TYR A 31 4.27 3.21 13.06
C TYR A 31 4.77 4.53 12.48
N SER A 32 6.09 4.78 12.57
CA SER A 32 6.72 6.02 12.11
C SER A 32 7.95 5.76 11.23
N LYS A 33 8.06 6.51 10.12
CA LYS A 33 9.21 6.47 9.21
C LYS A 33 9.48 7.84 8.59
N LYS A 34 10.72 8.08 8.20
CA LYS A 34 11.14 9.32 7.52
C LYS A 34 10.74 9.37 6.04
N LYS A 35 10.54 8.19 5.44
CA LYS A 35 10.25 8.04 4.01
C LYS A 35 8.78 7.74 3.77
N ARG A 36 8.17 8.42 2.78
CA ARG A 36 6.75 8.27 2.42
C ARG A 36 6.45 6.85 1.94
N ASP A 37 7.27 6.30 1.05
CA ASP A 37 7.12 4.95 0.50
C ASP A 37 6.95 3.86 1.58
N HIS A 38 7.64 3.98 2.72
CA HIS A 38 7.52 3.03 3.82
C HIS A 38 6.17 3.13 4.55
N VAL A 39 5.69 4.35 4.85
CA VAL A 39 4.38 4.53 5.51
C VAL A 39 3.24 4.16 4.57
N THR A 40 3.37 4.55 3.30
CA THR A 40 2.45 4.19 2.21
C THR A 40 2.33 2.67 2.05
N SER A 41 3.45 1.93 2.09
CA SER A 41 3.45 0.45 2.12
C SER A 41 2.84 -0.12 3.40
N HIS A 42 3.09 0.51 4.55
CA HIS A 42 2.51 0.09 5.83
C HIS A 42 0.98 0.20 5.84
N ILE A 43 0.40 1.25 5.25
CA ILE A 43 -1.07 1.43 5.21
C ILE A 43 -1.77 0.26 4.48
N ARG A 44 -1.11 -0.39 3.51
CA ARG A 44 -1.59 -1.63 2.86
C ARG A 44 -1.73 -2.83 3.81
N LYS A 45 -1.28 -2.73 5.07
CA LYS A 45 -1.53 -3.74 6.10
C LYS A 45 -2.86 -3.51 6.80
N HIS A 46 -3.29 -2.26 6.92
CA HIS A 46 -4.56 -1.89 7.53
C HIS A 46 -5.74 -2.12 6.61
N ILE A 47 -5.52 -1.92 5.31
CA ILE A 47 -6.50 -2.21 4.28
C ILE A 47 -6.04 -3.43 3.47
N GLU A 48 -6.94 -4.37 3.20
CA GLU A 48 -6.68 -5.47 2.26
C GLU A 48 -6.69 -5.01 0.79
N PHE A 49 -6.17 -3.81 0.54
CA PHE A 49 -6.14 -3.20 -0.78
C PHE A 49 -5.15 -3.96 -1.66
N LYS A 50 -5.70 -4.67 -2.62
CA LYS A 50 -4.99 -5.45 -3.62
C LYS A 50 -5.18 -4.77 -4.98
N PRO A 51 -4.40 -3.72 -5.30
CA PRO A 51 -4.61 -2.93 -6.51
C PRO A 51 -4.33 -3.69 -7.80
N HIS A 52 -3.62 -4.82 -7.70
CA HIS A 52 -3.17 -5.58 -8.86
C HIS A 52 -4.11 -6.76 -9.07
N ILE A 53 -5.10 -6.59 -9.94
CA ILE A 53 -6.12 -7.61 -10.22
C ILE A 53 -5.79 -8.28 -11.55
N CYS A 54 -5.78 -9.61 -11.56
CA CYS A 54 -5.70 -10.38 -12.80
C CYS A 54 -7.01 -10.22 -13.57
N GLN A 55 -6.96 -9.79 -14.83
CA GLN A 55 -8.17 -9.63 -15.66
C GLN A 55 -8.75 -10.97 -16.15
N THR A 56 -7.94 -12.04 -16.13
CA THR A 56 -8.35 -13.36 -16.60
C THR A 56 -9.19 -14.10 -15.55
N CYS A 57 -8.75 -14.11 -14.29
CA CYS A 57 -9.41 -14.85 -13.21
C CYS A 57 -9.87 -13.97 -12.04
N TYR A 58 -9.77 -12.65 -12.18
CA TYR A 58 -10.19 -11.64 -11.19
C TYR A 58 -9.50 -11.75 -9.81
N ARG A 59 -8.41 -12.53 -9.72
CA ARG A 59 -7.65 -12.67 -8.48
C ARG A 59 -6.85 -11.40 -8.18
N ALA A 60 -6.98 -10.90 -6.96
CA ALA A 60 -6.35 -9.66 -6.52
C ALA A 60 -5.04 -9.92 -5.75
N PHE A 61 -4.00 -9.14 -6.05
CA PHE A 61 -2.66 -9.23 -5.50
C PHE A 61 -2.22 -7.91 -4.86
N LYS A 62 -1.39 -8.02 -3.80
CA LYS A 62 -0.88 -6.86 -3.05
C LYS A 62 0.27 -6.14 -3.75
N ARG A 63 0.98 -6.81 -4.66
CA ARG A 63 2.17 -6.26 -5.34
C ARG A 63 2.16 -6.59 -6.83
N PRO A 64 2.76 -5.74 -7.68
CA PRO A 64 2.75 -5.94 -9.11
C PRO A 64 3.56 -7.16 -9.55
N GLN A 65 4.67 -7.48 -8.84
CA GLN A 65 5.48 -8.66 -9.16
C GLN A 65 4.74 -9.97 -8.92
N ASP A 66 3.83 -10.01 -7.94
CA ASP A 66 3.03 -11.20 -7.65
C ASP A 66 1.98 -11.40 -8.75
N LEU A 67 1.34 -10.30 -9.20
CA LEU A 67 0.45 -10.34 -10.37
C LEU A 67 1.19 -10.79 -11.62
N LYS A 68 2.38 -10.25 -11.91
CA LYS A 68 3.15 -10.60 -13.10
C LYS A 68 3.53 -12.08 -13.14
N LYS A 69 3.99 -12.64 -12.02
CA LYS A 69 4.24 -14.08 -11.90
C LYS A 69 2.97 -14.91 -12.08
N HIS A 70 1.85 -14.42 -11.55
CA HIS A 70 0.56 -15.07 -11.73
C HIS A 70 0.00 -14.94 -13.16
N GLN A 71 0.33 -13.90 -13.92
CA GLN A 71 -0.09 -13.83 -15.31
C GLN A 71 0.61 -14.87 -16.19
N ALA A 72 1.87 -15.18 -15.88
CA ALA A 72 2.64 -16.19 -16.60
C ALA A 72 2.02 -17.60 -16.54
N ILE A 73 1.23 -17.94 -15.50
CA ILE A 73 0.54 -19.24 -15.46
C ILE A 73 -0.68 -19.31 -16.38
N HIS A 74 -1.23 -18.17 -16.83
CA HIS A 74 -2.33 -18.15 -17.81
C HIS A 74 -1.81 -18.17 -19.25
N GLU A 75 -0.57 -17.75 -19.48
CA GLU A 75 0.08 -17.84 -20.80
C GLU A 75 0.60 -19.27 -21.10
N ASP A 76 0.65 -20.14 -20.08
CA ASP A 76 1.08 -21.55 -20.21
C ASP A 76 -0.11 -22.53 -20.38
N GLU A 77 -1.34 -22.01 -20.58
CA GLU A 77 -2.55 -22.79 -20.93
C GLU A 77 -2.90 -22.71 -22.43
#